data_AF-A0A7X7TS72-F1
#
_entry.id   AF-A0A7X7TS72-F1
#
_cell.length_a   1.000
_cell.length_b   1.000
_cell.length_c   1.000
_cell.angle_alpha   90.00
_cell.angle_beta   90.00
_cell.angle_gamma   90.00
#
_symmetry.space_group_name_H-M   'P 1'
#
loop_
_entity.id
_entity.type
_entity.pdbx_description
1 polymer ?
#
loop_
_entity_poly.entity_id
_entity_poly.type
_entity_poly.pdbx_seq_one_letter_code
_entity_poly.pdbx_strand_id
1 'polypeptide(L)'
;GILASMLKSKRRIEFEEHKILRTSTGIALPLILLFGAYIFIHGHLSPGGGFPGGTTIALGILLLMLSNNEFKVTDVAKHVEQSAGAGYVVIGLMGMAIGGVFLINFLPTGVVGNLFSAGVVPIVYTFIGFKVGAELSNVISDLREG
;
A
#
# COMPACT_ATOMS: atom_id res chain seq x y z
N GLY A 1 -15.52 18.39 -27.90
CA GLY A 1 -16.18 19.68 -27.59
C GLY A 1 -16.31 19.83 -26.09
N ILE A 2 -16.10 21.02 -25.55
CA ILE A 2 -16.17 21.34 -24.11
C ILE A 2 -17.48 20.81 -23.48
N LEU A 3 -18.57 20.83 -24.25
CA LEU A 3 -19.88 20.29 -23.85
C LEU A 3 -19.91 18.75 -23.70
N ALA A 4 -19.15 18.02 -24.51
CA ALA A 4 -19.05 16.55 -24.42
C ALA A 4 -18.17 16.10 -23.24
N SER A 5 -17.25 16.96 -22.78
CA SER A 5 -16.48 16.75 -21.55
C SER A 5 -17.34 16.89 -20.30
N MET A 6 -18.40 17.71 -20.34
CA MET A 6 -19.30 17.95 -19.21
C MET A 6 -20.37 16.88 -19.04
N LEU A 7 -20.71 16.15 -20.12
CA LEU A 7 -21.75 15.11 -20.13
C LEU A 7 -21.20 13.69 -19.89
N LYS A 8 -19.91 13.52 -19.59
CA LYS A 8 -19.36 12.21 -19.24
C LYS A 8 -19.82 11.86 -17.82
N SER A 9 -21.06 11.41 -17.69
CA SER A 9 -21.55 10.69 -16.53
C SER A 9 -20.63 9.50 -16.30
N LYS A 10 -19.64 9.65 -15.40
CA LYS A 10 -18.80 8.57 -14.90
C LYS A 10 -19.73 7.43 -14.50
N ARG A 11 -19.68 6.31 -15.22
CA ARG A 11 -20.64 5.22 -15.06
C ARG A 11 -20.12 4.37 -13.90
N ARG A 12 -20.49 4.74 -12.67
CA ARG A 12 -20.03 4.05 -11.47
C ARG A 12 -20.52 2.60 -11.48
N ILE A 13 -19.60 1.66 -11.26
CA ILE A 13 -19.97 0.26 -11.09
C ILE A 13 -20.53 0.10 -9.67
N GLU A 14 -21.84 -0.13 -9.59
CA GLU A 14 -22.53 -0.46 -8.35
C GLU A 14 -22.68 -1.99 -8.25
N PHE A 15 -22.29 -2.53 -7.10
CA PHE A 15 -22.47 -3.95 -6.79
C PHE A 15 -23.77 -4.18 -6.03
N GLU A 16 -24.38 -5.35 -6.15
CA GLU A 16 -25.53 -5.68 -5.30
C GLU A 16 -25.11 -5.75 -3.82
N GLU A 17 -25.87 -5.08 -2.96
CA GLU A 17 -25.57 -5.05 -1.53
C GLU A 17 -25.88 -6.39 -0.86
N HIS A 18 -24.85 -7.21 -0.66
CA HIS A 18 -24.96 -8.45 0.09
C HIS A 18 -24.57 -8.23 1.56
N LYS A 19 -25.55 -8.34 2.47
CA LYS A 19 -25.35 -8.18 3.93
C LYS A 19 -24.29 -9.14 4.51
N ILE A 20 -24.19 -10.35 3.94
CA ILE A 20 -23.18 -11.34 4.30
C ILE A 20 -21.79 -10.82 3.93
N LEU A 21 -21.60 -10.35 2.68
CA LEU A 21 -20.32 -9.81 2.22
C LEU A 21 -19.87 -8.61 3.07
N ARG A 22 -20.76 -7.68 3.39
CA ARG A 22 -20.46 -6.53 4.25
C ARG A 22 -20.00 -6.93 5.64
N THR A 23 -20.69 -7.90 6.25
CA THR A 23 -20.34 -8.40 7.59
C THR A 23 -19.00 -9.15 7.58
N SER A 24 -18.83 -10.08 6.63
CA SER A 24 -17.59 -10.84 6.47
C SER A 24 -16.40 -9.95 6.19
N THR A 25 -16.57 -8.89 5.39
CA THR A 25 -15.51 -7.92 5.09
C THR A 25 -15.11 -7.13 6.33
N GLY A 26 -16.07 -6.74 7.18
CA GLY A 26 -15.76 -6.05 8.44
C GLY A 26 -14.86 -6.87 9.38
N ILE A 27 -14.98 -8.20 9.35
CA ILE A 27 -14.14 -9.12 10.13
C ILE A 27 -12.80 -9.40 9.43
N ALA A 28 -12.82 -9.62 8.12
CA ALA A 28 -11.64 -9.97 7.35
C ALA A 28 -10.67 -8.79 7.17
N LEU A 29 -11.18 -7.56 7.02
CA LEU A 29 -10.38 -6.38 6.75
C LEU A 29 -9.24 -6.15 7.76
N PRO A 30 -9.47 -6.10 9.09
CA PRO A 30 -8.37 -5.91 10.03
C PRO A 30 -7.32 -7.04 9.97
N LEU A 31 -7.74 -8.28 9.67
CA LEU A 31 -6.83 -9.42 9.51
C LEU A 31 -5.96 -9.27 8.25
N ILE A 32 -6.55 -8.86 7.14
CA ILE A 32 -5.85 -8.62 5.88
C ILE A 32 -4.82 -7.49 6.05
N LEU A 33 -5.21 -6.39 6.71
CA LEU A 33 -4.32 -5.26 6.97
C LEU A 33 -3.15 -5.65 7.88
N LEU A 34 -3.43 -6.38 8.96
CA LEU A 34 -2.41 -6.90 9.88
C LEU A 34 -1.44 -7.85 9.16
N PHE A 35 -1.97 -8.76 8.35
CA PHE A 35 -1.17 -9.71 7.60
C PHE A 35 -0.31 -9.03 6.52
N GLY A 36 -0.86 -8.05 5.79
CA GLY A 36 -0.10 -7.25 4.83
C GLY A 36 1.04 -6.48 5.48
N ALA A 37 0.79 -5.86 6.65
CA ALA A 37 1.82 -5.19 7.43
C ALA A 37 2.90 -6.17 7.92
N TYR A 38 2.49 -7.34 8.41
CA TYR A 38 3.42 -8.40 8.80
C TYR A 38 4.36 -8.82 7.65
N ILE A 39 3.83 -9.00 6.43
CA ILE A 39 4.59 -9.41 5.25
C ILE A 39 5.72 -8.42 4.92
N PHE A 40 5.46 -7.12 4.88
CA PHE A 40 6.52 -6.17 4.52
C PHE A 40 7.48 -5.86 5.69
N ILE A 41 7.03 -5.96 6.94
CA ILE A 41 7.88 -5.76 8.13
C ILE A 41 8.89 -6.92 8.27
N HIS A 42 8.45 -8.15 7.99
CA HIS A 42 9.27 -9.37 8.13
C HIS A 42 9.88 -9.84 6.81
N GLY A 43 9.76 -9.07 5.73
CA GLY A 43 10.17 -9.49 4.39
C GLY A 43 11.66 -9.79 4.21
N HIS A 44 12.52 -9.43 5.17
CA HIS A 44 13.93 -9.84 5.18
C HIS A 44 14.18 -11.18 5.90
N LEU A 45 13.20 -11.68 6.66
CA LEU A 45 13.26 -12.97 7.37
C LEU A 45 12.44 -14.06 6.70
N SER A 46 11.36 -13.68 6.01
CA SER A 46 10.46 -14.59 5.31
C SER A 46 10.38 -14.25 3.81
N PRO A 47 9.92 -15.18 2.95
CA PRO A 47 9.54 -14.83 1.59
C PRO A 47 8.46 -13.74 1.62
N GLY A 48 8.77 -12.54 1.11
CA GLY A 48 7.89 -11.38 1.27
C GLY A 48 8.52 -10.09 0.78
N GLY A 49 8.23 -8.99 1.49
CA GLY A 49 8.75 -7.64 1.17
C GLY A 49 7.64 -6.61 0.99
N GLY A 50 8.04 -5.38 0.66
CA GLY A 50 7.13 -4.24 0.48
C GLY A 50 6.02 -4.49 -0.54
N PHE A 51 6.36 -4.99 -1.72
CA PHE A 51 5.40 -5.17 -2.81
C PHE A 51 4.27 -6.17 -2.48
N PRO A 52 4.54 -7.44 -2.09
CA PRO A 52 3.48 -8.38 -1.76
C PRO A 52 2.66 -7.91 -0.55
N GLY A 53 3.28 -7.34 0.48
CA GLY A 53 2.56 -6.80 1.64
C GLY A 53 1.63 -5.64 1.29
N GLY A 54 2.10 -4.70 0.45
CA GLY A 54 1.30 -3.60 -0.07
C GLY A 54 0.13 -4.07 -0.94
N THR A 55 0.38 -5.06 -1.80
CA THR A 55 -0.67 -5.67 -2.64
C THR A 55 -1.76 -6.34 -1.78
N THR A 56 -1.37 -7.02 -0.70
CA THR A 56 -2.32 -7.60 0.27
C THR A 56 -3.19 -6.53 0.94
N ILE A 57 -2.62 -5.38 1.30
CA ILE A 57 -3.40 -4.25 1.83
C ILE A 57 -4.40 -3.75 0.78
N ALA A 58 -3.96 -3.56 -0.47
CA ALA A 58 -4.83 -3.12 -1.56
C ALA A 58 -5.97 -4.11 -1.83
N LEU A 59 -5.74 -5.43 -1.67
CA LEU A 59 -6.79 -6.45 -1.74
C LEU A 59 -7.85 -6.25 -0.65
N GLY A 60 -7.44 -5.88 0.58
CA GLY A 60 -8.36 -5.54 1.66
C GLY A 60 -9.23 -4.31 1.32
N ILE A 61 -8.62 -3.28 0.72
CA ILE A 61 -9.34 -2.09 0.25
C ILE A 61 -10.30 -2.41 -0.90
N LEU A 62 -9.89 -3.26 -1.84
CA LEU A 62 -10.76 -3.76 -2.90
C LEU A 62 -11.96 -4.50 -2.32
N LEU A 63 -11.75 -5.41 -1.37
CA LEU A 63 -12.82 -6.14 -0.72
C LEU A 63 -13.80 -5.17 -0.02
N LEU A 64 -13.28 -4.14 0.64
CA LEU A 64 -14.10 -3.09 1.24
C LEU A 64 -14.94 -2.33 0.20
N MET A 65 -14.34 -1.97 -0.93
CA MET A 65 -15.04 -1.33 -2.07
C MET A 65 -16.15 -2.20 -2.66
N LEU A 66 -15.91 -3.51 -2.78
CA LEU A 66 -16.91 -4.46 -3.29
C LEU A 66 -18.07 -4.65 -2.29
N SER A 67 -17.76 -4.60 -0.99
CA SER A 67 -18.74 -4.83 0.08
C SER A 67 -19.59 -3.60 0.42
N ASN A 68 -19.12 -2.41 0.07
CA ASN A 68 -19.73 -1.14 0.42
C ASN A 68 -19.63 -0.14 -0.75
N ASN A 69 -20.75 0.09 -1.44
CA ASN A 69 -20.79 1.01 -2.57
C ASN A 69 -20.50 2.48 -2.17
N GLU A 70 -20.72 2.85 -0.92
CA GLU A 70 -20.45 4.22 -0.45
C GLU A 70 -18.96 4.46 -0.19
N PHE A 71 -18.19 3.40 0.05
CA PHE A 71 -16.76 3.54 0.29
C PHE A 71 -16.04 4.08 -0.95
N LYS A 72 -15.16 5.06 -0.73
CA LYS A 72 -14.29 5.67 -1.73
C LYS A 72 -12.90 5.82 -1.13
N VAL A 73 -11.89 5.56 -1.95
CA VAL A 73 -10.52 5.89 -1.57
C VAL A 73 -10.41 7.41 -1.56
N THR A 74 -9.98 7.96 -0.44
CA THR A 74 -9.80 9.40 -0.27
C THR A 74 -8.44 9.85 -0.80
N ASP A 75 -8.24 11.16 -0.93
CA ASP A 75 -6.93 11.72 -1.33
C ASP A 75 -5.80 11.39 -0.32
N VAL A 76 -6.14 10.88 0.87
CA VAL A 76 -5.16 10.33 1.83
C VAL A 76 -4.30 9.25 1.17
N ALA A 77 -4.85 8.38 0.33
CA ALA A 77 -4.06 7.36 -0.35
C ALA A 77 -3.02 7.99 -1.28
N LYS A 78 -3.38 9.01 -2.07
CA LYS A 78 -2.42 9.75 -2.91
C LYS A 78 -1.32 10.40 -2.08
N HIS A 79 -1.66 11.01 -0.95
CA HIS A 79 -0.67 11.60 -0.05
C HIS A 79 0.26 10.56 0.58
N VAL A 80 -0.27 9.38 0.94
CA VAL A 80 0.52 8.25 1.43
C VAL A 80 1.47 7.75 0.33
N GLU A 81 0.98 7.59 -0.90
CA GLU A 81 1.80 7.18 -2.04
C GLU A 81 2.98 8.13 -2.29
N GLN A 82 2.69 9.44 -2.33
CA GLN A 82 3.68 10.49 -2.55
C GLN A 82 4.70 10.57 -1.41
N SER A 83 4.22 10.60 -0.16
CA SER A 83 5.09 10.67 1.02
C SER A 83 5.95 9.42 1.18
N ALA A 84 5.40 8.24 0.87
CA ALA A 84 6.15 6.99 0.94
C ALA A 84 7.22 6.89 -0.16
N GLY A 85 6.89 7.33 -1.38
CA GLY A 85 7.85 7.43 -2.48
C GLY A 85 8.98 8.44 -2.18
N ALA A 86 8.64 9.61 -1.64
CA ALA A 86 9.62 10.59 -1.20
C ALA A 86 10.50 10.04 -0.07
N GLY A 87 9.91 9.36 0.92
CA GLY A 87 10.63 8.72 2.02
C GLY A 87 11.66 7.70 1.55
N TYR A 88 11.31 6.86 0.56
CA TYR A 88 12.25 5.94 -0.08
C TYR A 88 13.46 6.66 -0.69
N VAL A 89 13.22 7.74 -1.43
CA VAL A 89 14.31 8.54 -2.03
C VAL A 89 15.18 9.17 -0.96
N VAL A 90 14.59 9.75 0.10
CA VAL A 90 15.31 10.36 1.21
C VAL A 90 16.22 9.35 1.90
N ILE A 91 15.73 8.13 2.17
CA ILE A 91 16.55 7.05 2.76
C ILE A 91 17.73 6.68 1.85
N GLY A 92 17.49 6.61 0.54
CA GLY A 92 18.57 6.32 -0.41
C GLY A 92 19.61 7.44 -0.52
N LEU A 93 19.18 8.70 -0.47
CA LEU A 93 20.08 9.86 -0.44
C LEU A 93 20.89 9.93 0.86
N MET A 94 20.30 9.55 2.00
CA MET A 94 21.05 9.41 3.26
C MET A 94 22.14 8.34 3.13
N GLY A 95 21.83 7.20 2.51
CA GLY A 95 22.84 6.19 2.19
C GLY A 95 23.99 6.76 1.36
N MET A 96 23.67 7.52 0.30
CA MET A 96 24.68 8.17 -0.54
C MET A 96 25.54 9.18 0.24
N ALA A 97 24.92 9.99 1.12
CA ALA A 97 25.63 10.98 1.93
C ALA A 97 26.57 10.35 2.96
N ILE A 98 26.21 9.19 3.52
CA ILE A 98 26.97 8.53 4.59
C ILE A 98 28.05 7.60 4.02
N GLY A 99 27.72 6.82 3.00
CA GLY A 99 28.60 5.75 2.48
C GLY A 99 28.91 5.82 1.00
N GLY A 100 28.57 6.92 0.32
CA GLY A 100 28.92 7.17 -1.09
C GLY A 100 28.11 6.38 -2.12
N VAL A 101 27.20 5.49 -1.68
CA VAL A 101 26.36 4.65 -2.54
C VAL A 101 24.90 4.77 -2.13
N PHE A 102 24.01 4.97 -3.10
CA PHE A 102 22.57 5.03 -2.87
C PHE A 102 22.07 3.76 -2.17
N LEU A 103 21.28 3.93 -1.10
CA LEU A 103 20.75 2.83 -0.26
C LEU A 103 21.80 1.91 0.38
N ILE A 104 23.05 2.36 0.53
CA ILE A 104 23.99 1.60 1.36
C ILE A 104 23.44 1.43 2.78
N ASN A 105 23.64 0.25 3.35
CA ASN A 105 23.16 -0.02 4.70
C ASN A 105 24.03 0.73 5.70
N PHE A 106 23.48 1.81 6.28
CA PHE A 106 24.13 2.62 7.31
C PHE A 106 23.64 2.31 8.73
N LEU A 107 22.70 1.37 8.89
CA LEU A 107 22.20 0.93 10.19
C LEU A 107 22.85 -0.41 10.59
N PRO A 108 23.02 -0.67 11.90
CA PRO A 108 23.59 -1.91 12.38
C PRO A 108 22.80 -3.13 11.91
N THR A 109 23.51 -4.12 11.39
CA THR A 109 22.96 -5.46 11.17
C THR A 109 23.07 -6.21 12.49
N GLY A 110 21.95 -6.38 13.20
CA GLY A 110 21.90 -7.15 14.45
C GLY A 110 22.13 -8.65 14.21
N VAL A 111 21.55 -9.49 15.08
CA VAL A 111 21.69 -10.95 14.96
C VAL A 111 20.75 -11.48 13.88
N VAL A 112 21.31 -12.22 12.92
CA VAL A 112 20.55 -12.89 11.84
C VAL A 112 19.39 -13.69 12.44
N GLY A 113 18.20 -13.53 11.85
CA GLY A 113 16.96 -14.15 12.35
C GLY A 113 16.09 -13.22 13.19
N ASN A 114 16.63 -12.11 13.72
CA ASN A 114 15.84 -11.11 14.45
C ASN A 114 15.23 -10.06 13.51
N LEU A 115 14.16 -9.38 13.96
CA LEU A 115 13.53 -8.32 13.17
C LEU A 115 14.51 -7.18 12.84
N PHE A 116 15.33 -6.76 13.80
CA PHE A 116 16.34 -5.72 13.61
C PHE A 116 17.69 -6.28 13.14
N SER A 117 17.68 -7.10 12.08
CA SER A 117 18.90 -7.76 11.55
C SER A 117 19.33 -7.29 10.16
N ALA A 118 18.46 -6.57 9.43
CA ALA A 118 18.71 -6.16 8.04
C ALA A 118 18.96 -4.65 7.88
N GLY A 119 19.31 -3.94 8.96
CA GLY A 119 19.62 -2.52 8.96
C GLY A 119 18.49 -1.67 8.34
N VAL A 120 18.76 -0.99 7.23
CA VAL A 120 17.78 -0.11 6.54
C VAL A 120 16.67 -0.85 5.79
N VAL A 121 16.83 -2.15 5.52
CA VAL A 121 15.90 -2.92 4.65
C VAL A 121 14.45 -2.95 5.17
N PRO A 122 14.16 -3.19 6.47
CA PRO A 122 12.77 -3.19 6.96
C PRO A 122 12.09 -1.82 6.82
N ILE A 123 12.87 -0.74 6.93
CA ILE A 123 12.38 0.64 6.75
C ILE A 123 12.01 0.86 5.28
N VAL A 124 12.89 0.46 4.37
CA VAL A 124 12.65 0.53 2.92
C VAL A 124 11.42 -0.28 2.51
N TYR A 125 11.28 -1.50 3.02
CA TYR A 125 10.10 -2.33 2.74
C TYR A 125 8.81 -1.73 3.29
N THR A 126 8.86 -1.06 4.43
CA THR A 126 7.70 -0.35 4.97
C THR A 126 7.25 0.77 4.03
N PHE A 127 8.19 1.61 3.54
CA PHE A 127 7.86 2.65 2.56
C PHE A 127 7.31 2.08 1.26
N ILE A 128 7.93 1.03 0.72
CA ILE A 128 7.45 0.37 -0.50
C ILE A 128 6.05 -0.22 -0.26
N GLY A 129 5.80 -0.84 0.90
CA GLY A 129 4.50 -1.42 1.24
C GLY A 129 3.37 -0.38 1.27
N PHE A 130 3.61 0.76 1.92
CA PHE A 130 2.65 1.87 1.90
C PHE A 130 2.45 2.45 0.51
N LYS A 131 3.53 2.67 -0.25
CA LYS A 131 3.45 3.19 -1.62
C LYS A 131 2.61 2.28 -2.51
N VAL A 132 2.93 0.98 -2.56
CA VAL A 132 2.24 0.00 -3.41
C VAL A 132 0.78 -0.17 -2.99
N GLY A 133 0.52 -0.27 -1.69
CA GLY A 133 -0.85 -0.40 -1.17
C GLY A 133 -1.73 0.80 -1.53
N ALA A 134 -1.18 2.01 -1.42
CA ALA A 134 -1.86 3.24 -1.81
C ALA A 134 -2.07 3.36 -3.32
N GLU A 135 -1.03 3.08 -4.11
CA GLU A 135 -1.06 3.16 -5.57
C GLU A 135 -2.11 2.21 -6.17
N LEU A 136 -2.11 0.94 -5.75
CA LEU A 136 -3.11 -0.03 -6.21
C LEU A 136 -4.52 0.33 -5.75
N SER A 137 -4.69 0.84 -4.52
CA SER A 137 -6.00 1.29 -4.04
C SER A 137 -6.53 2.45 -4.88
N ASN A 138 -5.67 3.41 -5.26
CA ASN A 138 -6.02 4.52 -6.15
C ASN A 138 -6.43 4.00 -7.54
N VAL A 139 -5.64 3.12 -8.15
CA VAL A 139 -5.95 2.51 -9.46
C VAL A 139 -7.31 1.80 -9.42
N ILE A 140 -7.59 1.02 -8.38
CA ILE A 140 -8.87 0.32 -8.23
C ILE A 140 -10.03 1.33 -8.09
N SER A 141 -9.82 2.42 -7.35
CA SER A 141 -10.80 3.50 -7.23
C SER A 141 -11.09 4.16 -8.57
N ASP A 142 -10.06 4.47 -9.35
CA ASP A 142 -10.18 5.10 -10.65
C ASP A 142 -10.89 4.18 -11.66
N LEU A 143 -10.61 2.88 -11.63
CA LEU A 143 -11.29 1.89 -12.46
C LEU A 143 -12.77 1.73 -12.12
N ARG A 144 -13.13 1.83 -10.83
CA ARG A 144 -14.53 1.74 -10.40
C ARG A 144 -15.35 2.97 -10.77
N GLU A 145 -14.69 4.13 -10.83
CA GLU A 145 -15.33 5.40 -11.15
C GLU A 145 -15.27 5.78 -12.64
N GLY A 146 -14.41 5.16 -13.45
CA GLY A 146 -14.20 5.48 -14.87
C GLY A 146 -15.36 5.07 -15.79
#